data_AF-T0SI98-F1
#
_entry.id   AF-T0SI98-F1
#
_cell.length_a   1.000
_cell.length_b   1.000
_cell.length_c   1.000
_cell.angle_alpha   90.00
_cell.angle_beta   90.00
_cell.angle_gamma   90.00
#
_symmetry.space_group_name_H-M   'P 1'
#
loop_
_entity.id
_entity.type
_entity.pdbx_description
1 polymer ?
#
loop_
_entity_poly.entity_id
_entity_poly.type
_entity_poly.pdbx_seq_one_letter_code
_entity_poly.pdbx_strand_id
1 'polypeptide(L)'
;MGAIMKKLIIGLLSITALGQEAYLDAPYENLVHPVDNAKNIKSFNSVSNTKELISKVTSVKSQGSRGTCSIFSATAILEAMLIIKGYETKDVDLSEEWLEYLAMSTNGLKTTDGSYSYANFNAIKKYGMVSENTLPYISEDWSEGGFSSLKNERCSHLTGNYLKNCYLGHFDARLINSTLTALKDSEISGAQLVYDLIKEGKEFKKKVKFSNTSSQLYSTAEIKNYLSNGIPLTMGIDFFYGAWNHRKAAEYGIGRDASNWNEGIVGYPEYNSKDRTISRQHRAGHSVMIVGYDDNYVVTTNVLMNDGTYKEFNYKGVYFFKNSWGTSSFGATTKIGNEYYPGYGIITQKYANEMGSFYVLPVE
;
A
#
# COMPACT_ATOMS: atom_id res chain seq x y z
N MET A 1 -47.14 -38.92 28.37
CA MET A 1 -45.79 -38.60 28.87
C MET A 1 -44.80 -39.29 27.92
N GLY A 2 -44.25 -38.72 26.86
CA GLY A 2 -43.84 -37.33 26.60
C GLY A 2 -42.32 -37.33 26.36
N ALA A 3 -41.86 -38.03 25.32
CA ALA A 3 -40.44 -38.16 24.97
C ALA A 3 -39.93 -36.87 24.31
N ILE A 4 -38.95 -36.21 24.93
CA ILE A 4 -38.28 -35.02 24.36
C ILE A 4 -36.97 -35.47 23.72
N MET A 5 -37.06 -35.69 22.41
CA MET A 5 -35.93 -35.89 21.51
C MET A 5 -35.33 -34.51 21.21
N LYS A 6 -34.19 -34.17 21.81
CA LYS A 6 -33.42 -32.96 21.47
C LYS A 6 -32.85 -33.11 20.06
N LYS A 7 -33.45 -32.43 19.08
CA LYS A 7 -32.87 -32.22 17.76
C LYS A 7 -31.62 -31.37 17.90
N LEU A 8 -30.46 -31.98 17.68
CA LEU A 8 -29.20 -31.28 17.45
C LEU A 8 -29.26 -30.68 16.05
N ILE A 9 -29.56 -29.38 15.95
CA ILE A 9 -29.40 -28.63 14.70
C ILE A 9 -27.90 -28.34 14.58
N ILE A 10 -27.21 -29.18 13.81
CA ILE A 10 -25.88 -28.85 13.30
C ILE A 10 -26.10 -27.78 12.24
N GLY A 11 -25.95 -26.52 12.65
CA GLY A 11 -25.87 -25.41 11.70
C GLY A 11 -24.63 -25.64 10.84
N LEU A 12 -24.84 -25.87 9.54
CA LEU A 12 -23.80 -25.63 8.56
C LEU A 12 -23.40 -24.15 8.71
N LEU A 13 -22.26 -23.91 9.34
CA LEU A 13 -21.50 -22.70 9.10
C LEU A 13 -21.12 -22.73 7.63
N SER A 14 -21.93 -22.07 6.80
CA SER A 14 -21.52 -21.62 5.49
C SER A 14 -20.23 -20.83 5.70
N ILE A 15 -19.10 -21.43 5.34
CA ILE A 15 -17.84 -20.72 5.14
C ILE A 15 -18.11 -19.80 3.94
N THR A 16 -18.70 -18.64 4.21
CA THR A 16 -18.59 -17.51 3.31
C THR A 16 -17.09 -17.30 3.14
N ALA A 17 -16.59 -17.48 1.93
CA ALA A 17 -15.23 -17.13 1.56
C ALA A 17 -14.94 -15.75 2.18
N LEU A 18 -14.03 -15.71 3.17
CA LEU A 18 -13.48 -14.48 3.70
C LEU A 18 -13.05 -13.67 2.47
N GLY A 19 -13.76 -12.58 2.21
CA GLY A 19 -13.55 -11.78 1.01
C GLY A 19 -12.07 -11.40 0.96
N GLN A 20 -11.40 -11.66 -0.16
CA GLN A 20 -10.00 -11.25 -0.31
C GLN A 20 -9.93 -9.72 -0.19
N GLU A 21 -9.39 -9.25 0.94
CA GLU A 21 -9.19 -7.84 1.35
C GLU A 21 -8.03 -7.20 0.55
N ALA A 22 -8.18 -7.12 -0.77
CA ALA A 22 -7.21 -6.52 -1.69
C ALA A 22 -7.77 -5.21 -2.27
N TYR A 23 -8.07 -4.27 -1.38
CA TYR A 23 -8.57 -2.95 -1.77
C TYR A 23 -7.47 -2.11 -2.41
N LEU A 24 -7.88 -1.18 -3.28
CA LEU A 24 -6.98 -0.41 -4.15
C LEU A 24 -7.18 1.08 -3.92
N ASP A 25 -6.13 1.85 -4.12
CA ASP A 25 -6.23 3.31 -4.14
C ASP A 25 -7.06 3.77 -5.34
N ALA A 26 -7.57 5.00 -5.24
CA ALA A 26 -8.07 5.71 -6.41
C ALA A 26 -6.99 5.81 -7.52
N PRO A 27 -7.38 5.94 -8.80
CA PRO A 27 -6.43 6.05 -9.90
C PRO A 27 -5.41 7.16 -9.70
N TYR A 28 -4.14 6.86 -9.99
CA TYR A 28 -3.10 7.88 -10.01
C TYR A 28 -3.16 8.68 -11.32
N GLU A 29 -3.00 9.99 -11.23
CA GLU A 29 -3.14 10.89 -12.39
C GLU A 29 -1.79 11.33 -13.00
N ASN A 30 -0.74 11.43 -12.17
CA ASN A 30 0.52 12.09 -12.55
C ASN A 30 1.74 11.20 -12.25
N LEU A 31 1.68 9.94 -12.70
CA LEU A 31 2.83 9.04 -12.62
C LEU A 31 3.92 9.51 -13.60
N VAL A 32 5.14 9.61 -13.09
CA VAL A 32 6.36 9.81 -13.89
C VAL A 32 7.10 8.48 -13.98
N HIS A 33 7.20 7.95 -15.19
CA HIS A 33 7.80 6.65 -15.45
C HIS A 33 9.33 6.79 -15.62
N PRO A 34 10.13 5.90 -15.01
CA PRO A 34 11.57 5.95 -15.18
C PRO A 34 11.96 5.67 -16.64
N VAL A 35 12.91 6.43 -17.15
CA VAL A 35 13.50 6.18 -18.47
C VAL A 35 14.75 5.31 -18.34
N ASP A 36 14.95 4.42 -19.30
CA ASP A 36 16.18 3.65 -19.35
C ASP A 36 17.33 4.53 -19.88
N ASN A 37 18.31 4.79 -19.02
CA ASN A 37 19.46 5.61 -19.37
C ASN A 37 20.74 4.78 -19.33
N ALA A 38 20.90 3.95 -20.36
CA ALA A 38 22.05 3.05 -20.55
C ALA A 38 23.42 3.77 -20.59
N LYS A 39 23.46 5.10 -20.75
CA LYS A 39 24.70 5.86 -21.00
C LYS A 39 25.53 6.19 -19.75
N ASN A 40 25.01 6.00 -18.53
CA ASN A 40 25.70 6.37 -17.28
C ASN A 40 25.81 5.22 -16.26
N ILE A 41 25.68 3.98 -16.71
CA ILE A 41 25.63 2.82 -15.82
C ILE A 41 27.07 2.48 -15.37
N LYS A 42 27.40 2.80 -14.11
CA LYS A 42 28.35 1.95 -13.36
C LYS A 42 27.80 0.53 -13.45
N SER A 43 28.60 -0.45 -13.85
CA SER A 43 28.20 -1.85 -13.89
C SER A 43 27.58 -2.27 -12.55
N PHE A 44 26.24 -2.25 -12.46
CA PHE A 44 25.53 -2.78 -11.30
C PHE A 44 25.59 -4.31 -11.35
N ASN A 45 25.58 -4.95 -10.19
CA ASN A 45 25.32 -6.38 -10.16
C ASN A 45 23.93 -6.64 -10.74
N SER A 46 23.77 -7.75 -11.45
CA SER A 46 22.48 -8.15 -12.03
C SER A 46 21.44 -8.52 -10.97
N VAL A 47 21.84 -8.66 -9.70
CA VAL A 47 20.97 -8.99 -8.57
C VAL A 47 21.34 -8.13 -7.37
N SER A 48 20.35 -7.57 -6.67
CA SER A 48 20.56 -6.86 -5.40
C SER A 48 20.60 -7.80 -4.20
N ASN A 49 21.10 -7.34 -3.04
CA ASN A 49 21.00 -8.09 -1.79
C ASN A 49 19.59 -7.97 -1.15
N THR A 50 18.59 -8.54 -1.81
CA THR A 50 17.16 -8.44 -1.42
C THR A 50 16.92 -8.96 -0.01
N LYS A 51 17.54 -10.08 0.37
CA LYS A 51 17.35 -10.68 1.70
C LYS A 51 17.92 -9.80 2.81
N GLU A 52 19.05 -9.14 2.58
CA GLU A 52 19.60 -8.18 3.53
C GLU A 52 18.68 -6.99 3.72
N LEU A 53 18.10 -6.45 2.64
CA LEU A 53 17.14 -5.34 2.75
C LEU A 53 15.84 -5.78 3.46
N ILE A 54 15.29 -6.96 3.15
CA ILE A 54 14.16 -7.52 3.91
C ILE A 54 14.51 -7.66 5.40
N SER A 55 15.76 -8.00 5.72
CA SER A 55 16.22 -8.05 7.12
C SER A 55 16.28 -6.70 7.82
N LYS A 56 15.97 -5.58 7.15
CA LYS A 56 15.90 -4.22 7.71
C LYS A 56 14.50 -3.61 7.60
N VAL A 57 13.50 -4.43 7.28
CA VAL A 57 12.10 -4.04 7.09
C VAL A 57 11.24 -4.70 8.17
N THR A 58 10.20 -4.00 8.62
CA THR A 58 9.18 -4.46 9.59
C THR A 58 8.26 -5.53 8.99
N SER A 59 7.42 -6.16 9.80
CA SER A 59 6.48 -7.20 9.37
C SER A 59 5.48 -6.72 8.31
N VAL A 60 4.96 -7.65 7.50
CA VAL A 60 3.86 -7.37 6.55
C VAL A 60 2.60 -7.00 7.32
N LYS A 61 1.95 -5.91 6.88
CA LYS A 61 0.71 -5.36 7.46
C LYS A 61 -0.49 -5.64 6.53
N SER A 62 -1.70 -5.37 7.01
CA SER A 62 -2.93 -5.49 6.22
C SER A 62 -3.74 -4.20 6.27
N GLN A 63 -3.99 -3.62 5.11
CA GLN A 63 -4.90 -2.48 4.94
C GLN A 63 -6.38 -2.86 5.07
N GLY A 64 -6.68 -4.16 5.09
CA GLY A 64 -8.04 -4.68 5.16
C GLY A 64 -8.96 -4.13 4.07
N SER A 65 -10.10 -3.59 4.47
CA SER A 65 -11.18 -3.22 3.56
C SER A 65 -11.08 -1.80 3.00
N ARG A 66 -9.89 -1.20 3.01
CA ARG A 66 -9.68 0.22 2.68
C ARG A 66 -8.67 0.41 1.56
N GLY A 67 -8.86 1.44 0.74
CA GLY A 67 -7.96 1.83 -0.35
C GLY A 67 -6.82 2.71 0.17
N THR A 68 -5.95 2.17 1.03
CA THR A 68 -4.89 2.92 1.74
C THR A 68 -3.48 2.39 1.46
N CYS A 69 -3.27 1.66 0.36
CA CYS A 69 -1.98 1.03 0.06
C CYS A 69 -0.81 2.03 -0.03
N SER A 70 -1.06 3.26 -0.51
CA SER A 70 -0.03 4.33 -0.51
C SER A 70 0.34 4.84 0.88
N ILE A 71 -0.55 4.72 1.86
CA ILE A 71 -0.28 5.04 3.26
C ILE A 71 0.63 3.96 3.83
N PHE A 72 0.24 2.69 3.70
CA PHE A 72 1.03 1.55 4.17
C PHE A 72 2.43 1.50 3.54
N SER A 73 2.55 1.73 2.23
CA SER A 73 3.86 1.74 1.57
C SER A 73 4.74 2.91 2.05
N ALA A 74 4.14 4.07 2.33
CA ALA A 74 4.85 5.24 2.86
C ALA A 74 5.28 5.06 4.33
N THR A 75 4.45 4.41 5.14
CA THR A 75 4.80 4.05 6.52
C THR A 75 5.90 2.99 6.53
N ALA A 76 5.77 1.92 5.74
CA ALA A 76 6.74 0.84 5.66
C ALA A 76 8.14 1.32 5.21
N ILE A 77 8.22 2.22 4.22
CA ILE A 77 9.53 2.78 3.82
C ILE A 77 10.12 3.67 4.92
N LEU A 78 9.30 4.43 5.66
CA LEU A 78 9.79 5.25 6.77
C LEU A 78 10.36 4.36 7.87
N GLU A 79 9.63 3.34 8.32
CA GLU A 79 10.11 2.39 9.31
C GLU A 79 11.44 1.74 8.89
N ALA A 80 11.51 1.27 7.64
CA ALA A 80 12.75 0.70 7.09
C ALA A 80 13.90 1.71 7.11
N MET A 81 13.64 2.96 6.73
CA MET A 81 14.65 4.01 6.77
C MET A 81 15.08 4.37 8.20
N LEU A 82 14.17 4.37 9.17
CA LEU A 82 14.52 4.60 10.59
C LEU A 82 15.43 3.48 11.12
N ILE A 83 15.17 2.24 10.73
CA ILE A 83 16.02 1.08 11.05
C ILE A 83 17.40 1.22 10.39
N ILE A 84 17.43 1.50 9.08
CA ILE A 84 18.67 1.64 8.30
C ILE A 84 19.57 2.75 8.85
N LYS A 85 18.96 3.84 9.33
CA LYS A 85 19.66 5.01 9.87
C LYS A 85 19.96 4.92 11.37
N GLY A 86 19.49 3.86 12.04
CA GLY A 86 19.73 3.64 13.46
C GLY A 86 18.92 4.54 14.39
N TYR A 87 17.83 5.15 13.91
CA TYR A 87 16.88 5.86 14.78
C TYR A 87 16.02 4.89 15.57
N GLU A 88 15.69 3.74 15.00
CA GLU A 88 14.78 2.76 15.58
C GLU A 88 15.27 1.33 15.35
N THR A 89 14.61 0.37 16.01
CA THR A 89 14.81 -1.07 15.79
C THR A 89 13.64 -1.66 15.00
N LYS A 90 13.67 -2.97 14.74
CA LYS A 90 12.59 -3.68 14.01
C LYS A 90 11.23 -3.67 14.69
N ASP A 91 11.18 -3.28 15.96
CA ASP A 91 9.95 -3.23 16.74
C ASP A 91 9.20 -1.90 16.54
N VAL A 92 9.73 -0.98 15.72
CA VAL A 92 9.00 0.23 15.34
C VAL A 92 7.71 -0.13 14.63
N ASP A 93 6.63 0.49 15.08
CA ASP A 93 5.28 0.33 14.53
C ASP A 93 4.60 1.71 14.53
N LEU A 94 4.54 2.31 13.35
CA LEU A 94 4.00 3.65 13.14
C LEU A 94 2.56 3.57 12.63
N SER A 95 1.74 4.51 13.07
CA SER A 95 0.30 4.52 12.75
C SER A 95 0.03 4.92 11.31
N GLU A 96 -0.45 3.98 10.49
CA GLU A 96 -1.05 4.30 9.19
C GLU A 96 -2.31 5.16 9.34
N GLU A 97 -3.09 4.96 10.40
CA GLU A 97 -4.32 5.73 10.66
C GLU A 97 -4.05 7.22 10.76
N TRP A 98 -2.95 7.59 11.42
CA TRP A 98 -2.53 8.98 11.53
C TRP A 98 -2.15 9.57 10.18
N LEU A 99 -1.37 8.83 9.40
CA LEU A 99 -0.94 9.30 8.08
C LEU A 99 -2.11 9.42 7.10
N GLU A 100 -3.08 8.50 7.18
CA GLU A 100 -4.31 8.57 6.41
C GLU A 100 -5.18 9.77 6.81
N TYR A 101 -5.36 10.02 8.12
CA TYR A 101 -6.03 11.23 8.60
C TYR A 101 -5.36 12.51 8.06
N LEU A 102 -4.03 12.57 8.09
CA LEU A 102 -3.28 13.69 7.52
C LEU A 102 -3.48 13.81 6.00
N ALA A 103 -3.43 12.68 5.28
CA ALA A 103 -3.60 12.65 3.83
C ALA A 103 -4.99 13.14 3.41
N MET A 104 -6.03 12.80 4.18
CA MET A 104 -7.40 13.23 3.98
C MET A 104 -7.65 14.68 4.34
N SER A 105 -6.96 15.21 5.35
CA SER A 105 -7.31 16.49 5.97
C SER A 105 -6.44 17.67 5.53
N THR A 106 -5.23 17.43 5.02
CA THR A 106 -4.22 18.50 4.86
C THR A 106 -3.90 18.90 3.43
N ASN A 107 -4.32 18.11 2.44
CA ASN A 107 -4.11 18.36 1.01
C ASN A 107 -5.44 18.63 0.30
N GLY A 108 -6.21 19.57 0.85
CA GLY A 108 -7.61 19.77 0.50
C GLY A 108 -8.52 18.73 1.16
N LEU A 109 -9.82 19.02 1.20
CA LEU A 109 -10.82 18.12 1.78
C LEU A 109 -11.11 16.99 0.78
N LYS A 110 -10.37 15.89 0.88
CA LYS A 110 -10.54 14.72 0.00
C LYS A 110 -11.83 13.97 0.31
N THR A 111 -12.39 13.29 -0.69
CA THR A 111 -13.60 12.47 -0.55
C THR A 111 -13.44 11.08 -1.17
N THR A 112 -12.20 10.65 -1.38
CA THR A 112 -11.83 9.31 -1.88
C THR A 112 -10.63 8.83 -1.08
N ASP A 113 -10.58 7.53 -0.80
CA ASP A 113 -9.53 6.90 0.00
C ASP A 113 -8.16 6.99 -0.69
N GLY A 114 -7.12 6.95 0.13
CA GLY A 114 -5.73 6.88 -0.32
C GLY A 114 -5.12 8.21 -0.79
N SER A 115 -3.89 8.09 -1.28
CA SER A 115 -3.02 9.22 -1.55
C SER A 115 -1.96 8.85 -2.58
N TYR A 116 -0.77 9.44 -2.49
CA TYR A 116 0.39 9.09 -3.30
C TYR A 116 1.67 9.40 -2.51
N SER A 117 2.76 8.72 -2.83
CA SER A 117 3.99 8.74 -1.99
C SER A 117 4.52 10.14 -1.72
N TYR A 118 4.54 11.02 -2.72
CA TYR A 118 5.02 12.40 -2.53
C TYR A 118 4.19 13.20 -1.51
N ALA A 119 2.86 13.12 -1.57
CA ALA A 119 1.98 13.77 -0.59
C ALA A 119 2.19 13.20 0.82
N ASN A 120 2.33 11.88 0.94
CA ASN A 120 2.52 11.20 2.21
C ASN A 120 3.88 11.58 2.84
N PHE A 121 4.95 11.62 2.04
CA PHE A 121 6.26 12.07 2.51
C PHE A 121 6.25 13.53 2.97
N ASN A 122 5.53 14.40 2.27
CA ASN A 122 5.37 15.79 2.71
C ASN A 122 4.56 15.89 4.00
N ALA A 123 3.51 15.08 4.17
CA ALA A 123 2.76 15.01 5.41
C ALA A 123 3.64 14.55 6.58
N ILE A 124 4.42 13.48 6.39
CA ILE A 124 5.40 12.97 7.37
C ILE A 124 6.41 14.07 7.75
N LYS A 125 7.02 14.74 6.76
CA LYS A 125 7.98 15.83 7.02
C LYS A 125 7.32 17.01 7.75
N LYS A 126 6.07 17.33 7.45
CA LYS A 126 5.34 18.47 8.00
C LYS A 126 4.80 18.21 9.41
N TYR A 127 4.24 17.04 9.67
CA TYR A 127 3.51 16.74 10.91
C TYR A 127 4.18 15.70 11.81
N GLY A 128 5.10 14.90 11.25
CA GLY A 128 5.67 13.74 11.93
C GLY A 128 4.74 12.54 11.90
N MET A 129 5.19 11.46 12.53
CA MET A 129 4.42 10.23 12.73
C MET A 129 4.19 9.97 14.20
N VAL A 130 3.23 9.09 14.49
CA VAL A 130 2.89 8.61 15.82
C VAL A 130 2.98 7.09 15.83
N SER A 131 3.09 6.48 17.01
CA SER A 131 3.07 5.03 17.18
C SER A 131 1.69 4.46 16.89
N GLU A 132 1.65 3.26 16.31
CA GLU A 132 0.45 2.44 16.17
C GLU A 132 -0.24 2.19 17.52
N ASN A 133 0.53 2.11 18.63
CA ASN A 133 -0.05 1.99 19.97
C ASN A 133 -0.86 3.22 20.40
N THR A 134 -0.52 4.41 19.90
CA THR A 134 -1.24 5.66 20.24
C THR A 134 -2.52 5.78 19.40
N LEU A 135 -2.43 5.43 18.11
CA LEU A 135 -3.58 5.45 17.20
C LEU A 135 -3.59 4.19 16.34
N PRO A 136 -4.24 3.11 16.81
CA PRO A 136 -4.33 1.88 16.05
C PRO A 136 -5.10 2.05 14.74
N TYR A 137 -4.67 1.32 13.71
CA TYR A 137 -5.31 1.27 12.42
C TYR A 137 -6.72 0.69 12.47
N ILE A 138 -7.66 1.36 11.81
CA ILE A 138 -9.03 0.91 11.65
C ILE A 138 -9.20 0.45 10.19
N SER A 139 -9.27 -0.87 10.01
CA SER A 139 -9.36 -1.53 8.69
C SER A 139 -10.75 -1.50 8.06
N GLU A 140 -11.73 -0.93 8.75
CA GLU A 140 -13.12 -0.81 8.28
C GLU A 140 -13.28 0.42 7.38
N ASP A 141 -13.94 0.25 6.24
CA ASP A 141 -14.42 1.38 5.45
C ASP A 141 -15.76 1.87 6.01
N TRP A 142 -15.77 3.04 6.67
CA TRP A 142 -17.00 3.62 7.21
C TRP A 142 -17.95 4.14 6.12
N SER A 143 -17.56 4.18 4.85
CA SER A 143 -18.40 4.60 3.73
C SER A 143 -19.35 3.49 3.24
N GLU A 144 -18.99 2.22 3.35
CA GLU A 144 -19.74 1.08 2.76
C GLU A 144 -20.91 0.55 3.61
N GLY A 145 -21.28 1.24 4.68
CA GLY A 145 -22.47 0.91 5.47
C GLY A 145 -22.22 -0.22 6.48
N GLY A 146 -21.88 0.17 7.70
CA GLY A 146 -21.82 -0.67 8.89
C GLY A 146 -22.12 0.17 10.13
N PHE A 147 -22.70 -0.44 11.16
CA PHE A 147 -22.86 0.24 12.45
C PHE A 147 -21.53 0.17 13.21
N SER A 148 -20.82 1.29 13.25
CA SER A 148 -19.70 1.51 14.16
C SER A 148 -20.11 2.61 15.14
N SER A 149 -20.08 2.31 16.44
CA SER A 149 -20.35 3.31 17.48
C SER A 149 -19.37 4.47 17.39
N LEU A 150 -18.10 4.16 17.08
CA LEU A 150 -17.03 5.14 16.93
C LEU A 150 -17.24 6.05 15.70
N LYS A 151 -17.72 5.50 14.58
CA LYS A 151 -18.12 6.28 13.41
C LYS A 151 -19.16 7.33 13.77
N ASN A 152 -20.21 6.94 14.48
CA ASN A 152 -21.27 7.86 14.89
C ASN A 152 -20.73 8.90 15.88
N GLU A 153 -19.91 8.47 16.84
CA GLU A 153 -19.31 9.36 17.83
C GLU A 153 -18.46 10.46 17.18
N ARG A 154 -17.61 10.11 16.21
CA ARG A 154 -16.64 11.04 15.62
C ARG A 154 -17.17 11.84 14.43
N CYS A 155 -18.16 11.33 13.71
CA CYS A 155 -18.56 11.92 12.43
C CYS A 155 -20.02 12.43 12.38
N SER A 156 -20.89 12.09 13.34
CA SER A 156 -22.34 12.40 13.24
C SER A 156 -22.67 13.89 13.26
N HIS A 157 -21.79 14.74 13.78
CA HIS A 157 -21.94 16.20 13.77
C HIS A 157 -21.59 16.84 12.41
N LEU A 158 -21.07 16.06 11.46
CA LEU A 158 -20.62 16.54 10.15
C LEU A 158 -21.68 16.31 9.08
N THR A 159 -21.59 17.10 8.02
CA THR A 159 -22.44 16.96 6.82
C THR A 159 -21.62 17.15 5.54
N GLY A 160 -22.19 16.76 4.41
CA GLY A 160 -21.59 16.98 3.09
C GLY A 160 -20.19 16.36 2.92
N ASN A 161 -19.26 17.10 2.34
CA ASN A 161 -17.91 16.61 2.08
C ASN A 161 -17.10 16.35 3.37
N TYR A 162 -17.37 17.08 4.46
CA TYR A 162 -16.70 16.83 5.74
C TYR A 162 -17.12 15.49 6.34
N LEU A 163 -18.39 15.11 6.19
CA LEU A 163 -18.87 13.80 6.62
C LEU A 163 -18.20 12.68 5.81
N LYS A 164 -18.15 12.82 4.48
CA LYS A 164 -17.48 11.86 3.60
C LYS A 164 -15.99 11.72 3.94
N ASN A 165 -15.33 12.85 4.17
CA ASN A 165 -13.93 12.88 4.57
C ASN A 165 -13.71 12.20 5.93
N CYS A 166 -14.56 12.47 6.92
CA CYS A 166 -14.48 11.81 8.23
C CYS A 166 -14.73 10.31 8.17
N TYR A 167 -15.57 9.82 7.25
CA TYR A 167 -15.70 8.38 7.03
C TYR A 167 -14.43 7.73 6.47
N LEU A 168 -13.58 8.48 5.79
CA LEU A 168 -12.31 7.96 5.26
C LEU A 168 -11.17 8.19 6.27
N GLY A 169 -10.94 9.43 6.70
CA GLY A 169 -9.87 9.76 7.65
C GLY A 169 -10.21 9.51 9.12
N HIS A 170 -11.40 8.96 9.42
CA HIS A 170 -11.93 8.61 10.75
C HIS A 170 -11.95 9.70 11.82
N PHE A 171 -11.77 10.96 11.41
CA PHE A 171 -11.77 12.13 12.27
C PHE A 171 -12.30 13.36 11.51
N ASP A 172 -12.76 14.35 12.26
CA ASP A 172 -13.08 15.66 11.71
C ASP A 172 -11.81 16.37 11.19
N ALA A 173 -11.73 16.60 9.88
CA ALA A 173 -10.60 17.27 9.23
C ALA A 173 -10.35 18.70 9.71
N ARG A 174 -11.29 19.33 10.43
CA ARG A 174 -11.08 20.68 11.00
C ARG A 174 -10.14 20.65 12.21
N LEU A 175 -10.03 19.50 12.89
CA LEU A 175 -9.21 19.37 14.09
C LEU A 175 -7.71 19.56 13.80
N ILE A 176 -7.18 19.02 12.71
CA ILE A 176 -5.75 19.14 12.38
C ILE A 176 -5.27 20.59 12.18
N ASN A 177 -6.18 21.47 11.78
CA ASN A 177 -5.88 22.89 11.54
C ASN A 177 -6.20 23.78 12.77
N SER A 178 -6.71 23.19 13.85
CA SER A 178 -7.04 23.92 15.08
C SER A 178 -5.78 24.20 15.91
N THR A 179 -5.81 25.27 16.70
CA THR A 179 -4.72 25.56 17.64
C THR A 179 -4.71 24.52 18.76
N LEU A 180 -3.55 24.29 19.39
CA LEU A 180 -3.46 23.35 20.52
C LEU A 180 -4.39 23.76 21.68
N THR A 181 -4.58 25.06 21.91
CA THR A 181 -5.53 25.56 22.91
C THR A 181 -6.97 25.23 22.51
N ALA A 182 -7.34 25.50 21.24
CA ALA A 182 -8.68 25.20 20.75
C ALA A 182 -9.01 23.71 20.80
N LEU A 183 -8.04 22.83 20.52
CA LEU A 183 -8.24 21.38 20.62
C LEU A 183 -8.43 20.92 22.06
N LYS A 184 -7.64 21.45 23.00
CA LYS A 184 -7.71 21.10 24.42
C LYS A 184 -9.06 21.47 25.04
N ASP A 185 -9.63 22.58 24.59
CA ASP A 185 -10.90 23.11 25.11
C ASP A 185 -12.10 22.67 24.26
N SER A 186 -11.90 21.81 23.24
CA SER A 186 -12.95 21.38 22.31
C SER A 186 -13.81 20.26 22.90
N GLU A 187 -15.13 20.37 22.71
CA GLU A 187 -16.09 19.29 23.00
C GLU A 187 -16.31 18.34 21.80
N ILE A 188 -15.62 18.56 20.67
CA ILE A 188 -15.73 17.68 19.51
C ILE A 188 -15.06 16.33 19.84
N SER A 189 -15.78 15.21 19.65
CA SER A 189 -15.20 13.88 19.85
C SER A 189 -13.91 13.71 19.02
N GLY A 190 -12.89 13.13 19.65
CA GLY A 190 -11.57 12.95 19.07
C GLY A 190 -10.65 14.17 19.13
N ALA A 191 -11.11 15.36 19.55
CA ALA A 191 -10.25 16.56 19.60
C ALA A 191 -9.08 16.42 20.58
N GLN A 192 -9.32 15.87 21.78
CA GLN A 192 -8.26 15.61 22.75
C GLN A 192 -7.24 14.57 22.22
N LEU A 193 -7.71 13.54 21.51
CA LEU A 193 -6.81 12.58 20.88
C LEU A 193 -5.96 13.26 19.80
N VAL A 194 -6.55 14.07 18.92
CA VAL A 194 -5.81 14.84 17.91
C VAL A 194 -4.80 15.80 18.55
N TYR A 195 -5.12 16.41 19.69
CA TYR A 195 -4.17 17.21 20.46
C TYR A 195 -2.92 16.39 20.86
N ASP A 196 -3.12 15.18 21.39
CA ASP A 196 -2.02 14.30 21.82
C ASP A 196 -1.20 13.80 20.62
N LEU A 197 -1.86 13.44 19.52
CA LEU A 197 -1.22 13.01 18.27
C LEU A 197 -0.33 14.10 17.66
N ILE A 198 -0.80 15.36 17.64
CA ILE A 198 -0.01 16.50 17.16
C ILE A 198 1.25 16.70 18.03
N LYS A 199 1.16 16.48 19.34
CA LYS A 199 2.32 16.60 20.23
C LYS A 199 3.31 15.47 19.99
N GLU A 200 2.85 14.24 19.86
CA GLU A 200 3.71 13.09 19.56
C GLU A 200 4.41 13.26 18.20
N GLY A 201 3.68 13.64 17.16
CA GLY A 201 4.25 13.93 15.83
C GLY A 201 5.31 15.05 15.86
N LYS A 202 5.12 16.08 16.71
CA LYS A 202 6.15 17.11 16.94
C LYS A 202 7.40 16.54 17.60
N GLU A 203 7.28 15.62 18.56
CA GLU A 203 8.44 14.96 19.16
C GLU A 203 9.16 14.07 18.15
N PHE A 204 8.42 13.33 17.32
CA PHE A 204 8.99 12.55 16.22
C PHE A 204 9.83 13.44 15.29
N LYS A 205 9.29 14.58 14.86
CA LYS A 205 10.01 15.53 13.98
C LYS A 205 11.28 16.12 14.59
N LYS A 206 11.37 16.24 15.91
CA LYS A 206 12.60 16.72 16.55
C LYS A 206 13.73 15.69 16.39
N LYS A 207 13.37 14.40 16.49
CA LYS A 207 14.30 13.26 16.43
C LYS A 207 14.75 12.96 15.00
N VAL A 208 13.81 12.86 14.06
CA VAL A 208 14.09 12.38 12.69
C VAL A 208 14.43 13.55 11.77
N LYS A 209 15.55 13.44 11.05
CA LYS A 209 15.99 14.43 10.06
C LYS A 209 15.70 13.92 8.65
N PHE A 210 15.24 14.83 7.80
CA PHE A 210 14.92 14.56 6.41
C PHE A 210 15.70 15.51 5.51
N SER A 211 16.21 14.99 4.41
CA SER A 211 16.84 15.81 3.39
C SER A 211 15.81 16.50 2.50
N ASN A 212 16.26 17.58 1.87
CA ASN A 212 15.53 18.33 0.86
C ASN A 212 15.72 17.77 -0.55
N THR A 213 16.39 16.63 -0.70
CA THR A 213 16.53 15.95 -1.99
C THR A 213 15.16 15.54 -2.54
N SER A 214 15.05 15.52 -3.87
CA SER A 214 13.84 15.03 -4.53
C SER A 214 13.58 13.60 -4.12
N SER A 215 12.33 13.31 -3.76
CA SER A 215 11.88 11.94 -3.50
C SER A 215 11.62 11.17 -4.79
N GLN A 216 11.34 11.82 -5.92
CA GLN A 216 11.00 11.13 -7.17
C GLN A 216 12.25 10.69 -7.94
N LEU A 217 12.23 9.46 -8.44
CA LEU A 217 13.30 8.89 -9.28
C LEU A 217 12.88 8.90 -10.76
N TYR A 218 13.83 9.18 -11.66
CA TYR A 218 13.53 9.39 -13.08
C TYR A 218 14.18 8.36 -14.00
N SER A 219 15.04 7.48 -13.48
CA SER A 219 15.72 6.47 -14.29
C SER A 219 15.82 5.10 -13.61
N THR A 220 15.87 4.06 -14.44
CA THR A 220 16.12 2.67 -14.02
C THR A 220 17.46 2.52 -13.28
N ALA A 221 18.46 3.31 -13.68
CA ALA A 221 19.77 3.35 -13.04
C ALA A 221 19.71 3.90 -11.60
N GLU A 222 18.94 4.97 -11.36
CA GLU A 222 18.73 5.49 -10.00
C GLU A 222 18.04 4.47 -9.10
N ILE A 223 16.99 3.82 -9.62
CA ILE A 223 16.25 2.77 -8.90
C ILE A 223 17.20 1.65 -8.47
N LYS A 224 17.98 1.11 -9.42
CA LYS A 224 18.95 0.05 -9.13
C LYS A 224 20.07 0.51 -8.20
N ASN A 225 20.51 1.77 -8.30
CA ASN A 225 21.51 2.32 -7.40
C ASN A 225 21.01 2.32 -5.95
N TYR A 226 19.80 2.80 -5.67
CA TYR A 226 19.26 2.78 -4.31
C TYR A 226 19.11 1.36 -3.78
N LEU A 227 18.50 0.45 -4.55
CA LEU A 227 18.29 -0.94 -4.13
C LEU A 227 19.63 -1.68 -3.91
N SER A 228 20.64 -1.44 -4.75
CA SER A 228 21.99 -2.02 -4.58
C SER A 228 22.69 -1.52 -3.31
N ASN A 229 22.37 -0.31 -2.86
CA ASN A 229 22.89 0.26 -1.62
C ASN A 229 22.01 -0.07 -0.40
N GLY A 230 21.05 -1.00 -0.54
CA GLY A 230 20.19 -1.43 0.56
C GLY A 230 19.20 -0.34 1.01
N ILE A 231 18.77 0.53 0.09
CA ILE A 231 17.75 1.55 0.34
C ILE A 231 16.45 1.14 -0.36
N PRO A 232 15.33 0.94 0.38
CA PRO A 232 14.04 0.59 -0.20
C PRO A 232 13.40 1.78 -0.89
N LEU A 233 12.43 1.50 -1.76
CA LEU A 233 11.70 2.51 -2.53
C LEU A 233 10.20 2.27 -2.39
N THR A 234 9.37 3.29 -2.52
CA THR A 234 7.95 3.08 -2.83
C THR A 234 7.76 3.10 -4.34
N MET A 235 6.80 2.33 -4.81
CA MET A 235 6.33 2.39 -6.19
C MET A 235 4.83 2.64 -6.16
N GLY A 236 4.37 3.70 -6.81
CA GLY A 236 2.96 3.87 -7.19
C GLY A 236 2.78 3.41 -8.64
N ILE A 237 1.73 2.65 -8.94
CA ILE A 237 1.54 2.03 -10.26
C ILE A 237 0.07 2.02 -10.67
N ASP A 238 -0.19 2.20 -11.97
CA ASP A 238 -1.51 1.93 -12.55
C ASP A 238 -1.84 0.44 -12.43
N PHE A 239 -2.98 0.12 -11.81
CA PHE A 239 -3.35 -1.26 -11.52
C PHE A 239 -4.07 -1.94 -12.69
N PHE A 240 -3.63 -3.15 -13.03
CA PHE A 240 -4.25 -4.01 -14.05
C PHE A 240 -4.67 -5.33 -13.41
N TYR A 241 -5.98 -5.59 -13.38
CA TYR A 241 -6.54 -6.69 -12.60
C TYR A 241 -6.02 -8.07 -13.03
N GLY A 242 -5.82 -8.28 -14.34
CA GLY A 242 -5.28 -9.53 -14.87
C GLY A 242 -3.81 -9.73 -14.50
N ALA A 243 -2.98 -8.73 -14.72
CA ALA A 243 -1.54 -8.76 -14.41
C ALA A 243 -1.28 -9.04 -12.92
N TRP A 244 -2.10 -8.49 -12.04
CA TRP A 244 -2.05 -8.73 -10.59
C TRP A 244 -2.79 -9.99 -10.14
N ASN A 245 -3.42 -10.73 -11.06
CA ASN A 245 -4.25 -11.90 -10.78
C ASN A 245 -5.37 -11.62 -9.76
N HIS A 246 -5.88 -10.40 -9.73
CA HIS A 246 -6.87 -9.95 -8.76
C HIS A 246 -8.24 -10.61 -9.01
N ARG A 247 -9.05 -10.85 -7.96
CA ARG A 247 -10.36 -11.52 -8.09
C ARG A 247 -11.31 -10.85 -9.08
N LYS A 248 -11.33 -9.51 -9.09
CA LYS A 248 -12.14 -8.72 -10.02
C LYS A 248 -11.80 -8.98 -11.49
N ALA A 249 -10.61 -9.53 -11.80
CA ALA A 249 -10.29 -9.94 -13.17
C ALA A 249 -11.24 -11.00 -13.70
N ALA A 250 -11.67 -11.94 -12.85
CA ALA A 250 -12.67 -12.94 -13.23
C ALA A 250 -14.05 -12.30 -13.42
N GLU A 251 -14.44 -11.40 -12.50
CA GLU A 251 -15.70 -10.64 -12.55
C GLU A 251 -15.81 -9.78 -13.83
N TYR A 252 -14.68 -9.25 -14.30
CA TYR A 252 -14.58 -8.44 -15.52
C TYR A 252 -14.28 -9.26 -16.79
N GLY A 253 -14.15 -10.58 -16.70
CA GLY A 253 -13.85 -11.44 -17.86
C GLY A 253 -12.46 -11.25 -18.46
N ILE A 254 -11.49 -10.75 -17.68
CA ILE A 254 -10.09 -10.50 -18.04
C ILE A 254 -9.24 -11.79 -17.98
N GLY A 255 -9.63 -12.77 -17.16
CA GLY A 255 -8.82 -13.94 -16.86
C GLY A 255 -7.79 -13.68 -15.75
N ARG A 256 -7.46 -14.71 -14.97
CA ARG A 256 -6.44 -14.68 -13.91
C ARG A 256 -5.87 -16.07 -13.66
N ASP A 257 -4.69 -16.11 -13.05
CA ASP A 257 -4.05 -17.32 -12.56
C ASP A 257 -4.01 -17.31 -11.02
N ALA A 258 -4.67 -18.30 -10.39
CA ALA A 258 -4.71 -18.41 -8.94
C ALA A 258 -3.37 -18.84 -8.32
N SER A 259 -2.53 -19.58 -9.06
CA SER A 259 -1.17 -19.93 -8.60
C SER A 259 -0.32 -18.68 -8.54
N ASN A 260 -0.33 -17.87 -9.61
CA ASN A 260 0.41 -16.60 -9.63
C ASN A 260 -0.04 -15.64 -8.52
N TRP A 261 -1.33 -15.62 -8.17
CA TRP A 261 -1.81 -14.87 -7.01
C TRP A 261 -1.16 -15.34 -5.70
N ASN A 262 -1.16 -16.64 -5.42
CA ASN A 262 -0.57 -17.20 -4.20
C ASN A 262 0.96 -17.04 -4.18
N GLU A 263 1.61 -17.14 -5.33
CA GLU A 263 3.06 -16.96 -5.50
C GLU A 263 3.46 -15.47 -5.52
N GLY A 264 2.49 -14.56 -5.57
CA GLY A 264 2.72 -13.11 -5.59
C GLY A 264 3.31 -12.61 -6.92
N ILE A 265 3.12 -13.37 -8.01
CA ILE A 265 3.63 -13.05 -9.34
C ILE A 265 2.70 -12.04 -10.01
N VAL A 266 3.28 -10.92 -10.43
CA VAL A 266 2.64 -9.85 -11.19
C VAL A 266 3.25 -9.80 -12.58
N GLY A 267 2.42 -10.11 -13.59
CA GLY A 267 2.80 -10.16 -15.00
C GLY A 267 2.92 -8.78 -15.66
N TYR A 268 2.64 -8.72 -16.95
CA TYR A 268 2.55 -7.48 -17.70
C TYR A 268 1.20 -7.41 -18.45
N PRO A 269 0.48 -6.28 -18.40
CA PRO A 269 -0.79 -6.11 -19.11
C PRO A 269 -0.52 -5.92 -20.61
N GLU A 270 -0.48 -7.04 -21.33
CA GLU A 270 -0.06 -7.08 -22.74
C GLU A 270 -0.90 -6.21 -23.68
N TYR A 271 -0.27 -5.74 -24.75
CA TYR A 271 -0.98 -4.99 -25.78
C TYR A 271 -2.05 -5.88 -26.43
N ASN A 272 -3.23 -5.32 -26.68
CA ASN A 272 -4.41 -6.06 -27.18
C ASN A 272 -4.90 -7.20 -26.28
N SER A 273 -4.47 -7.24 -25.02
CA SER A 273 -5.08 -8.12 -24.01
C SER A 273 -6.42 -7.57 -23.51
N LYS A 274 -7.26 -8.48 -23.01
CA LYS A 274 -8.47 -8.07 -22.28
C LYS A 274 -8.12 -7.26 -21.04
N ASP A 275 -7.05 -7.62 -20.34
CA ASP A 275 -6.59 -6.91 -19.16
C ASP A 275 -6.29 -5.44 -19.45
N ARG A 276 -5.45 -5.18 -20.46
CA ARG A 276 -5.09 -3.82 -20.87
C ARG A 276 -6.30 -2.99 -21.28
N THR A 277 -7.30 -3.63 -21.90
CA THR A 277 -8.50 -2.96 -22.42
C THR A 277 -9.51 -2.66 -21.31
N ILE A 278 -9.85 -3.66 -20.50
CA ILE A 278 -10.94 -3.60 -19.53
C ILE A 278 -10.49 -2.95 -18.22
N SER A 279 -9.27 -3.22 -17.74
CA SER A 279 -8.74 -2.56 -16.53
C SER A 279 -8.67 -1.04 -16.69
N ARG A 280 -8.46 -0.53 -17.92
CA ARG A 280 -8.51 0.93 -18.20
C ARG A 280 -9.90 1.54 -18.10
N GLN A 281 -10.96 0.74 -18.16
CA GLN A 281 -12.35 1.19 -17.94
C GLN A 281 -12.69 1.18 -16.43
N HIS A 282 -11.93 0.42 -15.64
CA HIS A 282 -12.06 0.29 -14.19
C HIS A 282 -10.78 0.71 -13.48
N ARG A 283 -10.25 1.89 -13.85
CA ARG A 283 -8.94 2.37 -13.37
C ARG A 283 -8.86 2.27 -11.85
N ALA A 284 -7.69 1.88 -11.36
CA ALA A 284 -7.31 1.88 -9.96
C ALA A 284 -5.80 2.13 -9.84
N GLY A 285 -5.36 2.63 -8.68
CA GLY A 285 -3.96 2.75 -8.32
C GLY A 285 -3.57 1.67 -7.32
N HIS A 286 -2.27 1.35 -7.26
CA HIS A 286 -1.73 0.56 -6.16
C HIS A 286 -0.34 1.05 -5.79
N SER A 287 0.04 0.89 -4.52
CA SER A 287 1.36 1.25 -4.03
C SER A 287 1.96 0.16 -3.16
N VAL A 288 3.25 -0.08 -3.37
CA VAL A 288 4.03 -1.12 -2.68
C VAL A 288 5.43 -0.61 -2.34
N MET A 289 6.12 -1.29 -1.45
CA MET A 289 7.54 -1.00 -1.15
C MET A 289 8.45 -1.99 -1.88
N ILE A 290 9.31 -1.49 -2.77
CA ILE A 290 10.33 -2.25 -3.47
C ILE A 290 11.52 -2.50 -2.54
N VAL A 291 11.95 -3.76 -2.47
CA VAL A 291 13.02 -4.24 -1.56
C VAL A 291 14.17 -4.94 -2.29
N GLY A 292 14.14 -4.97 -3.62
CA GLY A 292 15.25 -5.51 -4.41
C GLY A 292 14.88 -5.75 -5.86
N TYR A 293 15.86 -6.25 -6.63
CA TYR A 293 15.72 -6.63 -8.02
C TYR A 293 16.58 -7.85 -8.36
N ASP A 294 16.16 -8.57 -9.41
CA ASP A 294 16.92 -9.63 -10.06
C ASP A 294 16.70 -9.54 -11.57
N ASP A 295 17.73 -9.14 -12.30
CA ASP A 295 17.72 -8.97 -13.76
C ASP A 295 17.74 -10.31 -14.51
N ASN A 296 17.96 -11.43 -13.82
CA ASN A 296 18.02 -12.77 -14.41
C ASN A 296 16.76 -13.60 -14.17
N TYR A 297 15.94 -13.22 -13.20
CA TYR A 297 14.67 -13.88 -12.93
C TYR A 297 13.74 -13.82 -14.14
N VAL A 298 13.10 -14.94 -14.47
CA VAL A 298 12.13 -15.02 -15.58
C VAL A 298 10.74 -15.27 -15.02
N VAL A 299 9.80 -14.41 -15.40
CA VAL A 299 8.37 -14.57 -15.13
C VAL A 299 7.68 -15.03 -16.41
N THR A 300 6.94 -16.12 -16.32
CA THR A 300 6.09 -16.66 -17.38
C THR A 300 4.62 -16.44 -17.01
N THR A 301 3.83 -15.86 -17.91
CA THR A 301 2.40 -15.62 -17.67
C THR A 301 1.55 -15.95 -18.89
N ASN A 302 0.38 -16.53 -18.65
CA ASN A 302 -0.64 -16.74 -19.68
C ASN A 302 -1.67 -15.62 -19.64
N VAL A 303 -1.81 -14.89 -20.75
CA VAL A 303 -2.68 -13.70 -20.84
C VAL A 303 -3.82 -13.95 -21.82
N LEU A 304 -5.05 -13.61 -21.43
CA LEU A 304 -6.22 -13.66 -22.29
C LEU A 304 -6.26 -12.45 -23.24
N MET A 305 -6.20 -12.73 -24.53
CA MET A 305 -6.21 -11.74 -25.59
C MET A 305 -7.65 -11.34 -25.98
N ASN A 306 -7.80 -10.18 -26.62
CA ASN A 306 -9.11 -9.69 -27.08
C ASN A 306 -9.78 -10.61 -28.11
N ASP A 307 -9.00 -11.40 -28.87
CA ASP A 307 -9.50 -12.41 -29.81
C ASP A 307 -10.02 -13.69 -29.11
N GLY A 308 -9.94 -13.75 -27.78
CA GLY A 308 -10.37 -14.89 -26.97
C GLY A 308 -9.31 -15.97 -26.78
N THR A 309 -8.14 -15.86 -27.40
CA THR A 309 -7.03 -16.81 -27.22
C THR A 309 -6.22 -16.51 -25.97
N TYR A 310 -5.62 -17.55 -25.36
CA TYR A 310 -4.57 -17.38 -24.36
C TYR A 310 -3.21 -17.43 -25.03
N LYS A 311 -2.31 -16.52 -24.64
CA LYS A 311 -0.93 -16.48 -25.11
C LYS A 311 0.03 -16.45 -23.92
N GLU A 312 1.09 -17.24 -24.03
CA GLU A 312 2.18 -17.25 -23.05
C GLU A 312 3.18 -16.13 -23.36
N PHE A 313 3.61 -15.42 -22.33
CA PHE A 313 4.63 -14.39 -22.39
C PHE A 313 5.70 -14.63 -21.34
N ASN A 314 6.95 -14.30 -21.69
CA ASN A 314 8.12 -14.47 -20.83
C ASN A 314 8.83 -13.12 -20.67
N TYR A 315 9.10 -12.71 -19.43
CA TYR A 315 9.84 -11.48 -19.13
C TYR A 315 11.03 -11.77 -18.25
N LYS A 316 12.18 -11.26 -18.65
CA LYS A 316 13.40 -11.29 -17.86
C LYS A 316 13.53 -9.99 -17.05
N GLY A 317 13.87 -10.12 -15.78
CA GLY A 317 14.06 -9.01 -14.87
C GLY A 317 12.81 -8.71 -14.02
N VAL A 318 13.00 -8.72 -12.70
CA VAL A 318 11.94 -8.44 -11.72
C VAL A 318 12.38 -7.45 -10.64
N TYR A 319 11.40 -6.82 -10.00
CA TYR A 319 11.53 -6.24 -8.68
C TYR A 319 10.82 -7.12 -7.65
N PHE A 320 11.40 -7.21 -6.46
CA PHE A 320 10.75 -7.80 -5.29
C PHE A 320 10.12 -6.68 -4.45
N PHE A 321 8.92 -6.91 -3.93
CA PHE A 321 8.21 -5.90 -3.15
C PHE A 321 7.50 -6.48 -1.93
N LYS A 322 7.36 -5.67 -0.88
CA LYS A 322 6.49 -5.90 0.27
C LYS A 322 5.12 -5.30 -0.04
N ASN A 323 4.04 -6.08 0.12
CA ASN A 323 2.67 -5.63 -0.06
C ASN A 323 1.99 -5.31 1.30
N SER A 324 0.74 -4.83 1.25
CA SER A 324 -0.08 -4.44 2.41
C SER A 324 -1.42 -5.18 2.47
N TRP A 325 -1.49 -6.41 1.92
CA TRP A 325 -2.71 -7.26 1.94
C TRP A 325 -2.59 -8.45 2.90
N GLY A 326 -1.76 -8.32 3.93
CA GLY A 326 -1.45 -9.40 4.87
C GLY A 326 -0.62 -10.54 4.25
N THR A 327 -0.57 -11.67 4.95
CA THR A 327 0.33 -12.80 4.61
C THR A 327 -0.40 -14.06 4.14
N SER A 328 -1.74 -14.06 4.14
CA SER A 328 -2.56 -15.26 3.94
C SER A 328 -3.22 -15.36 2.57
N SER A 329 -3.06 -14.35 1.70
CA SER A 329 -3.73 -14.25 0.40
C SER A 329 -2.72 -14.05 -0.73
N PHE A 330 -2.62 -12.84 -1.30
CA PHE A 330 -1.63 -12.53 -2.32
C PHE A 330 -0.23 -12.77 -1.78
N GLY A 331 0.57 -13.52 -2.52
CA GLY A 331 1.95 -13.80 -2.15
C GLY A 331 2.11 -14.64 -0.88
N ALA A 332 1.08 -15.40 -0.47
CA ALA A 332 1.16 -16.30 0.68
C ALA A 332 2.31 -17.32 0.56
N THR A 333 2.71 -17.66 -0.66
CA THR A 333 3.78 -18.63 -0.97
C THR A 333 4.90 -18.04 -1.82
N THR A 334 5.07 -16.71 -1.83
CA THR A 334 6.15 -16.06 -2.57
C THR A 334 7.52 -16.57 -2.13
N LYS A 335 8.38 -16.89 -3.11
CA LYS A 335 9.76 -17.32 -2.88
C LYS A 335 10.74 -16.26 -3.35
N ILE A 336 11.73 -15.96 -2.52
CA ILE A 336 12.88 -15.12 -2.89
C ILE A 336 14.14 -15.94 -2.65
N GLY A 337 14.74 -16.41 -3.74
CA GLY A 337 15.70 -17.53 -3.68
C GLY A 337 15.01 -18.80 -3.19
N ASN A 338 15.57 -19.44 -2.15
CA ASN A 338 15.06 -20.71 -1.61
C ASN A 338 14.16 -20.56 -0.37
N GLU A 339 13.79 -19.33 0.00
CA GLU A 339 13.02 -19.04 1.21
C GLU A 339 11.66 -18.43 0.88
N TYR A 340 10.69 -18.70 1.75
CA TYR A 340 9.34 -18.15 1.65
C TYR A 340 9.25 -16.79 2.35
N TYR A 341 8.62 -15.84 1.68
CA TYR A 341 8.33 -14.50 2.19
C TYR A 341 6.84 -14.17 2.00
N PRO A 342 5.96 -14.67 2.86
CA PRO A 342 4.52 -14.44 2.74
C PRO A 342 4.16 -12.95 2.74
N GLY A 343 3.27 -12.53 1.84
CA GLY A 343 2.84 -11.14 1.67
C GLY A 343 3.81 -10.25 0.88
N TYR A 344 4.88 -10.84 0.34
CA TYR A 344 5.72 -10.20 -0.67
C TYR A 344 5.21 -10.53 -2.07
N GLY A 345 5.79 -9.89 -3.07
CA GLY A 345 5.50 -10.20 -4.47
C GLY A 345 6.69 -9.96 -5.38
N ILE A 346 6.50 -10.40 -6.62
CA ILE A 346 7.46 -10.36 -7.71
C ILE A 346 6.76 -9.66 -8.87
N ILE A 347 7.27 -8.53 -9.34
CA ILE A 347 6.71 -7.80 -10.47
C ILE A 347 7.74 -7.69 -11.59
N THR A 348 7.31 -7.90 -12.83
CA THR A 348 8.19 -7.70 -14.00
C THR A 348 8.72 -6.26 -14.02
N GLN A 349 10.02 -6.09 -14.25
CA GLN A 349 10.62 -4.76 -14.41
C GLN A 349 9.96 -3.99 -15.56
N LYS A 350 9.54 -4.69 -16.62
CA LYS A 350 8.81 -4.10 -17.74
C LYS A 350 7.54 -3.38 -17.27
N TYR A 351 6.67 -4.06 -16.52
CA TYR A 351 5.45 -3.44 -16.03
C TYR A 351 5.75 -2.30 -15.04
N ALA A 352 6.63 -2.55 -14.07
CA ALA A 352 6.99 -1.58 -13.06
C ALA A 352 7.59 -0.30 -13.65
N ASN A 353 8.44 -0.41 -14.67
CA ASN A 353 9.07 0.74 -15.31
C ASN A 353 8.13 1.47 -16.29
N GLU A 354 7.29 0.76 -17.04
CA GLU A 354 6.40 1.39 -18.04
C GLU A 354 5.14 2.02 -17.44
N MET A 355 4.71 1.57 -16.24
CA MET A 355 3.44 1.98 -15.63
C MET A 355 3.59 2.49 -14.19
N GLY A 356 4.79 2.38 -13.61
CA GLY A 356 5.05 2.78 -12.24
C GLY A 356 5.83 4.08 -12.13
N SER A 357 5.79 4.67 -10.94
CA SER A 357 6.66 5.76 -10.48
C SER A 357 7.31 5.38 -9.18
N PHE A 358 8.59 5.70 -9.06
CA PHE A 358 9.41 5.27 -7.94
C PHE A 358 9.79 6.46 -7.08
N TYR A 359 9.79 6.25 -5.77
CA TYR A 359 10.12 7.28 -4.81
C TYR A 359 11.03 6.76 -3.70
N VAL A 360 11.94 7.61 -3.26
CA VAL A 360 12.77 7.42 -2.08
C VAL A 360 12.31 8.39 -0.99
N LEU A 361 12.34 7.95 0.26
CA LEU A 361 12.14 8.82 1.42
C LEU A 361 13.52 9.21 1.99
N PRO A 362 13.99 10.45 1.78
CA PRO A 362 15.34 10.82 2.16
C PRO A 362 15.44 11.17 3.66
N VAL A 363 15.59 10.14 4.50
CA VAL A 363 15.97 10.28 5.92
C VAL A 363 17.50 10.44 6.01
N GLU A 364 17.97 11.38 6.84
CA GLU A 364 19.40 11.70 7.01
C GLU A 364 20.08 10.81 8.05
#